data_AF-A0A2E6BSJ4-F1
#
_entry.id   AF-A0A2E6BSJ4-F1
#
_cell.length_a   1.000
_cell.length_b   1.000
_cell.length_c   1.000
_cell.angle_alpha   90.00
_cell.angle_beta   90.00
_cell.angle_gamma   90.00
#
_symmetry.space_group_name_H-M   'P 1'
#
loop_
_entity.id
_entity.type
_entity.pdbx_description
1 polymer ?
#
loop_
_entity_poly.entity_id
_entity_poly.type
_entity_poly.pdbx_seq_one_letter_code
_entity_poly.pdbx_strand_id
1 'polypeptide(L)'
;MEQKDFSFKKYAWQQFKKNKPALISLYILAALIFVALFAPIIANDQPLYCKYKGVKFFPAFSTLVNPSKLDSVINHETGLTEILQFDITDWRKLDLEKVIWAPIPYSPDKGDRYNREYVSPFDEQRYKNSNNEIVAIPNRLRHIMGTDKIGRDLASGLIHGTQISLLVGVLAMGIASIIGVFLGALAGFFGDRNLLMPRSKYYFTLFGVFLAFFYGFGVRKYTLANAFSSGNGIWELVISLILIAAIIVGMRLLSRLFKFGWFAREVSVPIDTFVSRGIEILNSIPRLILIITISAIFVRSIWLIMVIIGLTSWTGIARFTRAEFLRIRELEYVQAAKSLGYSNFR
;
A
#
# COMPACT_ATOMS: atom_id res chain seq x y z
N MET A 1 -37.70 -21.72 25.32
CA MET A 1 -36.34 -21.16 25.36
C MET A 1 -35.93 -20.88 23.92
N GLU A 2 -35.94 -19.62 23.50
CA GLU A 2 -35.54 -19.24 22.13
C GLU A 2 -34.10 -19.68 21.84
N GLN A 3 -33.92 -20.49 20.79
CA GLN A 3 -32.62 -20.68 20.16
C GLN A 3 -32.13 -19.33 19.66
N LYS A 4 -31.25 -18.67 20.40
CA LYS A 4 -30.49 -17.54 19.85
C LYS A 4 -29.63 -18.09 18.71
N ASP A 5 -29.95 -17.68 17.49
CA ASP A 5 -29.18 -18.01 16.29
C ASP A 5 -27.68 -17.89 16.56
N PHE A 6 -26.97 -19.03 16.44
CA PHE A 6 -25.53 -19.08 16.59
C PHE A 6 -24.89 -18.30 15.43
N SER A 7 -24.46 -17.07 15.71
CA SER A 7 -23.68 -16.29 14.76
C SER A 7 -22.19 -16.54 15.00
N PHE A 8 -21.51 -17.18 14.04
CA PHE A 8 -20.07 -17.41 14.09
C PHE A 8 -19.28 -16.10 14.32
N LYS A 9 -19.71 -14.99 13.70
CA LYS A 9 -19.11 -13.66 13.89
C LYS A 9 -19.19 -13.21 15.36
N LYS A 10 -20.34 -13.42 16.01
CA LYS A 10 -20.56 -13.05 17.41
C LYS A 10 -19.72 -13.91 18.36
N TYR A 11 -19.64 -15.21 18.10
CA TYR A 11 -18.81 -16.14 18.86
C TYR A 11 -17.32 -15.79 18.74
N ALA A 12 -16.83 -15.60 17.51
CA ALA A 12 -15.44 -15.20 17.26
C ALA A 12 -15.08 -13.88 17.95
N TRP A 13 -15.96 -12.87 17.88
CA TRP A 13 -15.75 -11.60 18.55
C TRP A 13 -15.72 -11.71 20.08
N GLN A 14 -16.61 -12.54 20.66
CA GLN A 14 -16.58 -12.82 22.10
C GLN A 14 -15.28 -13.49 22.52
N GLN A 15 -14.77 -14.44 21.73
CA GLN A 15 -13.53 -15.13 22.05
C GLN A 15 -12.31 -14.23 21.86
N PHE A 16 -12.32 -13.37 20.85
CA PHE A 16 -11.30 -12.33 20.67
C PHE A 16 -11.25 -11.38 21.86
N LYS A 17 -12.41 -10.93 22.36
CA LYS A 17 -12.50 -10.05 23.55
C LYS A 17 -11.94 -10.67 24.83
N LYS A 18 -11.92 -12.00 24.97
CA LYS A 18 -11.30 -12.66 26.12
C LYS A 18 -9.77 -12.57 26.09
N ASN A 19 -9.17 -12.43 24.91
CA ASN A 19 -7.73 -12.30 24.74
C ASN A 19 -7.30 -10.83 24.90
N LYS A 20 -6.94 -10.44 26.14
CA LYS A 20 -6.56 -9.06 26.48
C LYS A 20 -5.38 -8.52 25.63
N PRO A 21 -4.27 -9.26 25.43
CA PRO A 21 -3.20 -8.84 24.52
C PRO A 21 -3.71 -8.48 23.11
N ALA A 22 -4.55 -9.33 22.53
CA ALA A 22 -5.08 -9.10 21.19
C ALA A 22 -5.97 -7.84 21.12
N LEU A 23 -6.76 -7.59 22.16
CA LEU A 23 -7.59 -6.38 22.27
C LEU A 23 -6.73 -5.11 22.35
N ILE A 24 -5.64 -5.13 23.13
CA ILE A 24 -4.70 -4.00 23.24
C ILE A 24 -4.04 -3.73 21.89
N SER A 25 -3.56 -4.77 21.21
CA SER A 25 -2.98 -4.63 19.87
C SER A 25 -3.97 -4.03 18.87
N LEU A 26 -5.25 -4.41 18.94
CA LEU A 26 -6.29 -3.84 18.09
C LEU A 26 -6.48 -2.33 18.34
N TYR A 27 -6.50 -1.90 19.61
CA TYR A 27 -6.63 -0.47 19.93
C TYR A 27 -5.40 0.33 19.48
N ILE A 28 -4.19 -0.21 19.67
CA ILE A 28 -2.96 0.43 19.18
C ILE A 28 -3.01 0.58 17.66
N LEU A 29 -3.39 -0.48 16.94
CA LEU A 29 -3.52 -0.43 15.48
C LEU A 29 -4.58 0.58 15.04
N ALA A 30 -5.73 0.62 15.69
CA ALA A 30 -6.78 1.60 15.40
C ALA A 30 -6.30 3.04 15.65
N ALA A 31 -5.54 3.26 16.72
CA ALA A 31 -4.92 4.56 17.00
C ALA A 31 -3.90 4.96 15.93
N LEU A 32 -3.03 4.03 15.49
CA LEU A 32 -2.07 4.30 14.41
C LEU A 32 -2.77 4.60 13.08
N ILE A 33 -3.83 3.88 12.75
CA ILE A 33 -4.65 4.15 11.56
C ILE A 33 -5.29 5.53 11.65
N PHE A 34 -5.81 5.91 12.82
CA PHE A 34 -6.37 7.24 13.04
C PHE A 34 -5.30 8.33 12.84
N VAL A 35 -4.12 8.18 13.48
CA VAL A 35 -3.00 9.11 13.31
C VAL A 35 -2.58 9.22 11.84
N ALA A 36 -2.50 8.11 11.12
CA ALA A 36 -2.15 8.09 9.70
C ALA A 36 -3.19 8.77 8.81
N LEU A 37 -4.48 8.53 9.05
CA LEU A 37 -5.56 9.11 8.25
C LEU A 37 -5.67 10.62 8.48
N PHE A 38 -5.47 11.07 9.71
CA PHE A 38 -5.51 12.48 10.09
C PHE A 38 -4.13 13.15 10.07
N ALA A 39 -3.08 12.49 9.59
CA ALA A 39 -1.72 13.03 9.55
C ALA A 39 -1.62 14.42 8.88
N PRO A 40 -2.28 14.68 7.73
CA PRO A 40 -2.27 16.01 7.10
C PRO A 40 -2.95 17.12 7.91
N ILE A 41 -3.77 16.77 8.90
CA ILE A 41 -4.47 17.72 9.77
C ILE A 41 -3.71 17.87 11.11
N ILE A 42 -3.11 16.79 11.60
CA ILE A 42 -2.37 16.78 12.86
C ILE A 42 -0.99 17.44 12.69
N ALA A 43 -0.31 17.16 11.58
CA ALA A 43 1.04 17.64 11.27
C ALA A 43 1.04 18.41 9.94
N ASN A 44 0.92 19.74 10.01
CA ASN A 44 0.85 20.60 8.83
C ASN A 44 1.53 21.96 9.10
N ASP A 45 2.38 22.41 8.19
CA ASP A 45 3.02 23.73 8.27
C ASP A 45 2.09 24.88 7.90
N GLN A 46 0.98 24.58 7.23
CA GLN A 46 -0.06 25.55 6.91
C GLN A 46 -1.08 25.64 8.06
N PRO A 47 -1.55 26.85 8.43
CA PRO A 47 -2.59 26.97 9.43
C PRO A 47 -3.89 26.34 8.93
N LEU A 48 -4.65 25.75 9.86
CA LEU A 48 -5.98 25.20 9.56
C LEU A 48 -6.97 26.31 9.21
N TYR A 49 -6.82 27.45 9.89
CA TYR A 49 -7.60 28.66 9.65
C TYR A 49 -6.74 29.88 9.96
N CYS A 50 -6.80 30.90 9.11
CA CYS A 50 -6.25 32.21 9.45
C CYS A 50 -7.10 33.35 8.88
N LYS A 51 -7.01 34.52 9.53
CA LYS A 51 -7.54 35.78 9.03
C LYS A 51 -6.35 36.71 8.78
N TYR A 52 -6.21 37.18 7.55
CA TYR A 52 -5.14 38.07 7.11
C TYR A 52 -5.73 39.19 6.28
N LYS A 53 -5.46 40.44 6.67
CA LYS A 53 -5.96 41.66 6.00
C LYS A 53 -7.47 41.63 5.74
N GLY A 54 -8.27 41.23 6.74
CA GLY A 54 -9.72 41.12 6.60
C GLY A 54 -10.25 39.86 5.90
N VAL A 55 -9.43 39.14 5.13
CA VAL A 55 -9.84 37.93 4.38
C VAL A 55 -9.60 36.67 5.20
N LYS A 56 -10.55 35.72 5.15
CA LYS A 56 -10.45 34.41 5.82
C LYS A 56 -9.87 33.38 4.87
N PHE A 57 -8.82 32.69 5.30
CA PHE A 57 -8.18 31.62 4.55
C PHE A 57 -8.26 30.29 5.32
N PHE A 58 -8.30 29.20 4.56
CA PHE A 58 -8.14 27.83 5.05
C PHE A 58 -6.97 27.14 4.33
N PRO A 59 -5.72 27.57 4.58
CA PRO A 59 -4.56 27.13 3.79
C PRO A 59 -4.34 25.62 3.80
N ALA A 60 -4.48 24.96 4.95
CA ALA A 60 -4.29 23.50 5.05
C ALA A 60 -5.23 22.68 4.15
N PHE A 61 -6.38 23.25 3.76
CA PHE A 61 -7.38 22.62 2.90
C PHE A 61 -7.40 23.19 1.48
N SER A 62 -6.51 24.15 1.17
CA SER A 62 -6.54 24.85 -0.11
C SER A 62 -6.26 23.92 -1.29
N THR A 63 -5.48 22.85 -1.08
CA THR A 63 -5.16 21.85 -2.09
C THR A 63 -6.36 21.01 -2.51
N LEU A 64 -7.39 20.92 -1.67
CA LEU A 64 -8.65 20.24 -1.99
C LEU A 64 -9.59 21.11 -2.85
N VAL A 65 -9.44 22.44 -2.77
CA VAL A 65 -10.38 23.39 -3.38
C VAL A 65 -9.79 24.07 -4.61
N ASN A 66 -8.51 24.45 -4.59
CA ASN A 66 -7.81 25.14 -5.66
C ASN A 66 -6.50 24.42 -6.05
N PRO A 67 -6.45 23.74 -7.21
CA PRO A 67 -5.24 23.07 -7.71
C PRO A 67 -4.06 24.02 -7.93
N SER A 68 -4.34 25.30 -8.19
CA SER A 68 -3.35 26.35 -8.43
C SER A 68 -2.59 26.80 -7.17
N LYS A 69 -3.09 26.50 -5.96
CA LYS A 69 -2.49 26.88 -4.65
C LYS A 69 -2.14 28.38 -4.49
N LEU A 70 -2.71 29.22 -5.35
CA LEU A 70 -2.51 30.66 -5.39
C LEU A 70 -3.80 31.32 -4.95
N ASP A 71 -3.71 32.25 -4.02
CA ASP A 71 -4.82 33.12 -3.66
C ASP A 71 -4.33 34.56 -3.52
N SER A 72 -5.10 35.50 -4.05
CA SER A 72 -4.70 36.90 -4.11
C SER A 72 -5.40 37.69 -3.02
N VAL A 73 -4.62 38.38 -2.19
CA VAL A 73 -5.12 39.25 -1.12
C VAL A 73 -4.98 40.69 -1.57
N ILE A 74 -6.09 41.42 -1.61
CA ILE A 74 -6.08 42.85 -1.89
C ILE A 74 -5.75 43.56 -0.57
N ASN A 75 -4.64 44.30 -0.54
CA ASN A 75 -4.30 45.11 0.61
C ASN A 75 -5.16 46.38 0.62
N HIS A 76 -6.13 46.47 1.54
CA HIS A 76 -7.06 47.60 1.63
C HIS A 76 -6.39 48.94 1.98
N GLU A 77 -5.16 48.93 2.48
CA GLU A 77 -4.42 50.16 2.86
C GLU A 77 -3.49 50.68 1.74
N THR A 78 -3.04 49.83 0.81
CA THR A 78 -2.10 50.22 -0.26
C THR A 78 -2.65 50.04 -1.68
N GLY A 79 -3.82 49.40 -1.83
CA GLY A 79 -4.42 49.09 -3.14
C GLY A 79 -3.67 48.03 -3.96
N LEU A 80 -2.62 47.42 -3.40
CA LEU A 80 -1.80 46.41 -4.06
C LEU A 80 -2.36 45.00 -3.82
N THR A 81 -2.46 44.21 -4.89
CA THR A 81 -2.83 42.80 -4.84
C THR A 81 -1.59 41.96 -4.54
N GLU A 82 -1.49 41.42 -3.32
CA GLU A 82 -0.45 40.46 -2.94
C GLU A 82 -0.92 39.05 -3.28
N ILE A 83 -0.21 38.35 -4.17
CA ILE A 83 -0.49 36.96 -4.47
C ILE A 83 0.22 36.10 -3.42
N LEU A 84 -0.53 35.45 -2.54
CA LEU A 84 -0.01 34.51 -1.56
C LEU A 84 0.05 33.12 -2.19
N GLN A 85 1.25 32.58 -2.26
CA GLN A 85 1.47 31.19 -2.67
C GLN A 85 1.51 30.31 -1.42
N PHE A 86 0.45 29.57 -1.17
CA PHE A 86 0.23 28.92 0.12
C PHE A 86 1.28 27.86 0.48
N ASP A 87 1.95 27.28 -0.51
CA ASP A 87 3.00 26.27 -0.34
C ASP A 87 4.40 26.85 -0.13
N ILE A 88 4.66 28.11 -0.46
CA ILE A 88 5.97 28.76 -0.26
C ILE A 88 5.93 29.76 0.91
N THR A 89 4.82 30.46 1.08
CA THR A 89 4.68 31.49 2.11
C THR A 89 4.92 30.93 3.51
N ASP A 90 5.81 31.58 4.25
CA ASP A 90 6.04 31.30 5.65
C ASP A 90 4.96 32.02 6.48
N TRP A 91 3.87 31.28 6.75
CA TRP A 91 2.70 31.76 7.47
C TRP A 91 3.00 32.33 8.87
N ARG A 92 4.17 32.02 9.44
CA ARG A 92 4.61 32.50 10.75
C ARG A 92 5.19 33.91 10.72
N LYS A 93 5.58 34.39 9.54
CA LYS A 93 6.09 35.74 9.29
C LYS A 93 4.98 36.73 8.93
N LEU A 94 3.77 36.24 8.67
CA LEU A 94 2.64 37.10 8.38
C LEU A 94 2.03 37.62 9.68
N ASP A 95 1.60 38.88 9.68
CA ASP A 95 0.81 39.44 10.77
C ASP A 95 -0.65 38.98 10.66
N LEU A 96 -0.95 37.84 11.28
CA LEU A 96 -2.26 37.20 11.23
C LEU A 96 -3.13 37.70 12.39
N GLU A 97 -4.29 38.30 12.08
CA GLU A 97 -5.25 38.77 13.09
C GLU A 97 -5.79 37.63 13.97
N LYS A 98 -6.01 36.45 13.36
CA LYS A 98 -6.48 35.25 14.05
C LYS A 98 -5.94 34.01 13.36
N VAL A 99 -5.37 33.07 14.12
CA VAL A 99 -4.77 31.85 13.56
C VAL A 99 -5.06 30.61 14.40
N ILE A 100 -5.41 29.52 13.71
CA ILE A 100 -5.54 28.18 14.28
C ILE A 100 -4.52 27.28 13.59
N TRP A 101 -3.50 26.90 14.34
CA TRP A 101 -2.46 25.97 13.90
C TRP A 101 -2.88 24.52 14.13
N ALA A 102 -2.32 23.62 13.32
CA ALA A 102 -2.32 22.19 13.60
C ALA A 102 -1.61 21.89 14.95
N PRO A 103 -1.93 20.77 15.62
CA PRO A 103 -1.25 20.34 16.83
C PRO A 103 0.28 20.32 16.69
N ILE A 104 0.78 19.86 15.54
CA ILE A 104 2.17 19.98 15.14
C ILE A 104 2.23 20.87 13.90
N PRO A 105 2.63 22.14 14.03
CA PRO A 105 2.53 23.13 12.96
C PRO A 105 3.68 23.03 11.96
N TYR A 106 4.11 21.81 11.58
CA TYR A 106 5.28 21.55 10.74
C TYR A 106 4.98 20.45 9.72
N SER A 107 5.55 20.56 8.53
CA SER A 107 5.56 19.50 7.52
C SER A 107 6.89 18.76 7.51
N PRO A 108 6.89 17.48 7.10
CA PRO A 108 8.10 16.64 7.09
C PRO A 108 9.10 17.08 6.01
N ASP A 109 8.62 17.71 4.94
CA ASP A 109 9.46 18.07 3.79
C ASP A 109 10.21 19.39 3.99
N LYS A 110 9.62 20.34 4.73
CA LYS A 110 10.18 21.67 4.99
C LYS A 110 11.06 21.66 6.23
N GLY A 111 12.34 21.98 6.03
CA GLY A 111 13.27 22.22 7.14
C GLY A 111 13.13 23.62 7.69
N ASP A 112 13.12 23.74 9.02
CA ASP A 112 13.30 25.01 9.71
C ASP A 112 14.77 25.43 9.65
N ARG A 113 15.04 26.59 9.06
CA ARG A 113 16.40 27.09 8.87
C ARG A 113 17.04 27.56 10.18
N TYR A 114 16.24 27.93 11.17
CA TYR A 114 16.72 28.48 12.43
C TYR A 114 17.02 27.41 13.48
N ASN A 115 16.49 26.20 13.27
CA ASN A 115 16.61 25.08 14.21
C ASN A 115 17.30 23.86 13.54
N ARG A 116 18.49 24.09 12.96
CA ARG A 116 19.31 23.05 12.31
C ARG A 116 20.29 22.40 13.29
N GLU A 117 20.97 21.36 12.84
CA GLU A 117 22.02 20.67 13.62
C GLU A 117 21.51 19.92 14.85
N TYR A 118 20.35 19.27 14.73
CA TYR A 118 19.78 18.38 15.76
C TYR A 118 19.40 19.10 17.06
N VAL A 119 18.54 20.12 16.96
CA VAL A 119 18.10 20.88 18.15
C VAL A 119 17.21 19.99 19.03
N SER A 120 17.54 19.92 20.32
CA SER A 120 16.77 19.16 21.31
C SER A 120 15.39 19.78 21.55
N PRO A 121 14.37 18.98 21.94
CA PRO A 121 13.10 19.50 22.44
C PRO A 121 13.22 20.56 23.54
N PHE A 122 14.22 20.39 24.41
CA PHE A 122 14.39 21.18 25.63
C PHE A 122 15.30 22.40 25.44
N ASP A 123 16.05 22.46 24.34
CA ASP A 123 16.97 23.57 24.07
C ASP A 123 16.20 24.81 23.59
N GLU A 124 16.92 25.93 23.48
CA GLU A 124 16.37 27.15 22.89
C GLU A 124 16.11 26.95 21.40
N GLN A 125 14.84 27.06 21.01
CA GLN A 125 14.42 27.05 19.62
C GLN A 125 14.06 28.47 19.19
N ARG A 126 14.38 28.84 17.95
CA ARG A 126 14.26 30.22 17.46
C ARG A 126 13.44 30.26 16.17
N TYR A 127 12.73 31.36 15.96
CA TYR A 127 12.06 31.63 14.69
C TYR A 127 12.12 33.11 14.37
N LYS A 128 11.83 33.44 13.11
CA LYS A 128 11.72 34.82 12.66
C LYS A 128 10.27 35.28 12.76
N ASN A 129 10.01 36.33 13.53
CA ASN A 129 8.68 36.91 13.71
C ASN A 129 8.28 37.80 12.51
N SER A 130 7.06 38.35 12.54
CA SER A 130 6.54 39.25 11.50
C SER A 130 7.31 40.57 11.39
N ASN A 131 7.96 41.01 12.47
CA ASN A 131 8.83 42.20 12.51
C ASN A 131 10.24 41.92 11.97
N ASN A 132 10.47 40.73 11.40
CA ASN A 132 11.75 40.26 10.91
C ASN A 132 12.87 40.07 11.96
N GLU A 133 12.52 39.97 13.23
CA GLU A 133 13.45 39.71 14.35
C GLU A 133 13.53 38.22 14.66
N ILE A 134 14.68 37.75 15.12
CA ILE A 134 14.89 36.36 15.55
C ILE A 134 14.62 36.27 17.05
N VAL A 135 13.55 35.60 17.42
CA VAL A 135 13.07 35.50 18.81
C VAL A 135 12.94 34.01 19.18
N ALA A 136 12.95 33.71 20.48
CA ALA A 136 12.65 32.38 20.98
C ALA A 136 11.24 31.93 20.55
N ILE A 137 11.11 30.66 20.17
CA ILE A 137 9.84 30.06 19.71
C ILE A 137 8.85 29.97 20.88
N PRO A 138 7.58 30.39 20.67
CA PRO A 138 6.53 30.19 21.66
C PRO A 138 6.20 28.70 21.82
N ASN A 139 5.78 28.27 23.01
CA ASN A 139 5.51 26.86 23.33
C ASN A 139 4.63 26.13 22.29
N ARG A 140 3.66 26.82 21.68
CA ARG A 140 2.77 26.25 20.67
C ARG A 140 3.45 25.89 19.35
N LEU A 141 4.52 26.57 18.99
CA LEU A 141 5.26 26.36 17.75
C LEU A 141 6.57 25.60 17.99
N ARG A 142 6.80 25.03 19.17
CA ARG A 142 8.02 24.25 19.45
C ARG A 142 8.03 22.93 18.71
N HIS A 143 9.23 22.54 18.26
CA HIS A 143 9.53 21.19 17.83
C HIS A 143 9.51 20.25 19.04
N ILE A 144 8.40 19.52 19.23
CA ILE A 144 8.14 18.70 20.42
C ILE A 144 9.16 17.57 20.57
N MET A 145 9.56 16.95 19.46
CA MET A 145 10.53 15.86 19.43
C MET A 145 11.91 16.29 18.92
N GLY A 146 12.12 17.60 18.73
CA GLY A 146 13.37 18.15 18.20
C GLY A 146 13.44 18.09 16.67
N THR A 147 14.62 18.42 16.14
CA THR A 147 14.85 18.52 14.70
C THR A 147 15.95 17.59 14.20
N ASP A 148 15.95 17.31 12.89
CA ASP A 148 17.04 16.60 12.20
C ASP A 148 18.18 17.57 11.79
N LYS A 149 19.27 17.07 11.20
CA LYS A 149 20.43 17.84 10.74
C LYS A 149 20.05 19.09 9.92
N ILE A 150 19.06 18.95 9.05
CA ILE A 150 18.62 20.00 8.10
C ILE A 150 17.48 20.87 8.71
N GLY A 151 17.07 20.60 9.94
CA GLY A 151 16.04 21.33 10.68
C GLY A 151 14.61 20.86 10.43
N ARG A 152 14.42 19.64 9.89
CA ARG A 152 13.08 19.03 9.75
C ARG A 152 12.55 18.61 11.11
N ASP A 153 11.26 18.79 11.33
CA ASP A 153 10.60 18.39 12.57
C ASP A 153 10.44 16.86 12.66
N LEU A 154 10.94 16.27 13.76
CA LEU A 154 10.90 14.82 13.97
C LEU A 154 9.48 14.30 14.26
N ALA A 155 8.67 15.05 15.00
CA ALA A 155 7.32 14.62 15.37
C ALA A 155 6.40 14.55 14.14
N SER A 156 6.45 15.57 13.29
CA SER A 156 5.80 15.62 11.98
C SER A 156 6.28 14.48 11.07
N GLY A 157 7.59 14.23 11.03
CA GLY A 157 8.18 13.11 10.30
C GLY A 157 7.63 11.74 10.73
N LEU A 158 7.48 11.51 12.04
CA LEU A 158 6.93 10.25 12.55
C LEU A 158 5.43 10.09 12.25
N ILE A 159 4.65 11.17 12.32
CA ILE A 159 3.21 11.14 12.02
C ILE A 159 2.96 10.82 10.55
N HIS A 160 3.60 11.55 9.63
CA HIS A 160 3.52 11.26 8.19
C HIS A 160 4.17 9.91 7.84
N GLY A 161 5.24 9.55 8.54
CA GLY A 161 5.88 8.24 8.43
C GLY A 161 4.91 7.10 8.77
N THR A 162 4.05 7.27 9.77
CA THR A 162 3.02 6.28 10.15
C THR A 162 2.06 6.01 8.99
N GLN A 163 1.62 7.07 8.29
CA GLN A 163 0.76 6.94 7.11
C GLN A 163 1.45 6.13 6.00
N ILE A 164 2.71 6.48 5.71
CA ILE A 164 3.52 5.80 4.71
C ILE A 164 3.71 4.32 5.07
N SER A 165 4.12 4.01 6.30
CA SER A 165 4.37 2.64 6.77
C SER A 165 3.11 1.78 6.73
N LEU A 166 1.95 2.31 7.15
CA LEU A 166 0.68 1.58 7.10
C LEU A 166 0.25 1.30 5.66
N LEU A 167 0.36 2.29 4.77
CA LEU A 167 0.02 2.12 3.36
C LEU A 167 0.90 1.06 2.70
N VAL A 168 2.21 1.07 2.97
CA VAL A 168 3.15 0.04 2.50
C VAL A 168 2.74 -1.33 3.03
N GLY A 169 2.48 -1.46 4.33
CA GLY A 169 2.11 -2.72 4.97
C GLY A 169 0.82 -3.31 4.41
N VAL A 170 -0.24 -2.50 4.30
CA VAL A 170 -1.55 -2.93 3.81
C VAL A 170 -1.48 -3.36 2.35
N LEU A 171 -0.88 -2.55 1.48
CA LEU A 171 -0.81 -2.88 0.05
C LEU A 171 0.09 -4.09 -0.22
N ALA A 172 1.28 -4.15 0.40
CA ALA A 172 2.18 -5.28 0.23
C ALA A 172 1.54 -6.57 0.76
N MET A 173 0.89 -6.54 1.93
CA MET A 173 0.19 -7.70 2.48
C MET A 173 -1.02 -8.08 1.63
N GLY A 174 -1.74 -7.12 1.05
CA GLY A 174 -2.84 -7.38 0.12
C GLY A 174 -2.37 -8.16 -1.12
N ILE A 175 -1.31 -7.68 -1.79
CA ILE A 175 -0.71 -8.36 -2.94
C ILE A 175 -0.23 -9.76 -2.53
N ALA A 176 0.50 -9.86 -1.42
CA ALA A 176 1.03 -11.11 -0.92
C ALA A 176 -0.09 -12.12 -0.59
N SER A 177 -1.20 -11.64 -0.03
CA SER A 177 -2.36 -12.48 0.34
C SER A 177 -3.08 -13.00 -0.89
N ILE A 178 -3.30 -12.16 -1.90
CA ILE A 178 -3.95 -12.57 -3.16
C ILE A 178 -3.12 -13.67 -3.84
N ILE A 179 -1.82 -13.44 -4.01
CA ILE A 179 -0.92 -14.42 -4.66
C ILE A 179 -0.80 -15.68 -3.80
N GLY A 180 -0.58 -15.49 -2.49
CA GLY A 180 -0.34 -16.59 -1.55
C GLY A 180 -1.55 -17.51 -1.42
N VAL A 181 -2.74 -16.96 -1.17
CA VAL A 181 -3.97 -17.74 -1.08
C VAL A 181 -4.25 -18.45 -2.38
N PHE A 182 -4.10 -17.77 -3.52
CA PHE A 182 -4.34 -18.37 -4.84
C PHE A 182 -3.39 -19.55 -5.13
N LEU A 183 -2.07 -19.34 -5.03
CA LEU A 183 -1.08 -20.39 -5.30
C LEU A 183 -1.14 -21.52 -4.27
N GLY A 184 -1.33 -21.19 -3.00
CA GLY A 184 -1.47 -22.17 -1.91
C GLY A 184 -2.72 -23.03 -2.06
N ALA A 185 -3.85 -22.43 -2.42
CA ALA A 185 -5.09 -23.17 -2.70
C ALA A 185 -4.93 -24.09 -3.91
N LEU A 186 -4.32 -23.62 -5.01
CA LEU A 186 -4.05 -24.45 -6.18
C LEU A 186 -3.17 -25.66 -5.85
N ALA A 187 -2.08 -25.44 -5.11
CA ALA A 187 -1.17 -26.50 -4.68
C ALA A 187 -1.86 -27.51 -3.74
N GLY A 188 -2.58 -27.04 -2.73
CA GLY A 188 -3.26 -27.91 -1.76
C GLY A 188 -4.44 -28.69 -2.36
N PHE A 189 -5.21 -28.06 -3.24
CA PHE A 189 -6.39 -28.67 -3.87
C PHE A 189 -6.01 -29.71 -4.93
N PHE A 190 -5.21 -29.33 -5.92
CA PHE A 190 -4.85 -30.23 -7.01
C PHE A 190 -3.72 -31.20 -6.66
N GLY A 191 -2.79 -30.81 -5.78
CA GLY A 191 -1.59 -31.60 -5.52
C GLY A 191 -0.78 -31.86 -6.79
N ASP A 192 0.00 -32.94 -6.80
CA ASP A 192 0.79 -33.30 -7.98
C ASP A 192 0.09 -34.25 -8.96
N ARG A 193 -0.93 -34.99 -8.49
CA ARG A 193 -1.51 -36.13 -9.24
C ARG A 193 -2.96 -35.92 -9.68
N ASN A 194 -3.72 -35.02 -9.04
CA ASN A 194 -5.16 -34.93 -9.29
C ASN A 194 -5.51 -34.09 -10.54
N LEU A 195 -4.60 -33.25 -11.01
CA LEU A 195 -4.82 -32.45 -12.23
C LEU A 195 -4.25 -33.16 -13.46
N LEU A 196 -5.13 -33.84 -14.18
CA LEU A 196 -4.81 -34.49 -15.45
C LEU A 196 -5.12 -33.55 -16.62
N MET A 197 -4.15 -33.38 -17.52
CA MET A 197 -4.35 -32.63 -18.76
C MET A 197 -3.70 -33.35 -19.95
N PRO A 198 -4.30 -33.27 -21.15
CA PRO A 198 -3.63 -33.69 -22.38
C PRO A 198 -2.33 -32.90 -22.58
N ARG A 199 -1.29 -33.56 -23.09
CA ARG A 199 0.02 -32.93 -23.36
C ARG A 199 -0.08 -31.67 -24.22
N SER A 200 -0.95 -31.66 -25.24
CA SER A 200 -1.18 -30.44 -26.05
C SER A 200 -1.65 -29.28 -25.18
N LYS A 201 -2.66 -29.49 -24.35
CA LYS A 201 -3.19 -28.45 -23.46
C LYS A 201 -2.12 -27.94 -22.49
N TYR A 202 -1.29 -28.84 -21.96
CA TYR A 202 -0.20 -28.49 -21.05
C TYR A 202 0.84 -27.57 -21.73
N TYR A 203 1.44 -28.00 -22.83
CA TYR A 203 2.49 -27.22 -23.51
C TYR A 203 1.98 -25.90 -24.08
N PHE A 204 0.78 -25.89 -24.69
CA PHE A 204 0.17 -24.65 -25.17
C PHE A 204 -0.19 -23.69 -24.04
N THR A 205 -0.61 -24.19 -22.87
CA THR A 205 -0.84 -23.33 -21.71
C THR A 205 0.49 -22.72 -21.22
N LEU A 206 1.56 -23.51 -21.12
CA LEU A 206 2.88 -23.03 -20.70
C LEU A 206 3.43 -21.96 -21.66
N PHE A 207 3.38 -22.24 -22.96
CA PHE A 207 3.78 -21.28 -24.00
C PHE A 207 2.88 -20.04 -24.04
N GLY A 208 1.57 -20.24 -23.84
CA GLY A 208 0.60 -19.15 -23.74
C GLY A 208 0.85 -18.24 -22.55
N VAL A 209 1.25 -18.78 -21.38
CA VAL A 209 1.65 -17.97 -20.22
C VAL A 209 2.85 -17.09 -20.57
N PHE A 210 3.89 -17.65 -21.19
CA PHE A 210 5.05 -16.87 -21.62
C PHE A 210 4.68 -15.70 -22.55
N LEU A 211 3.91 -15.98 -23.61
CA LEU A 211 3.42 -14.93 -24.52
C LEU A 211 2.51 -13.92 -23.83
N ALA A 212 1.64 -14.39 -22.95
CA ALA A 212 0.74 -13.53 -22.20
C ALA A 212 1.52 -12.50 -21.36
N PHE A 213 2.57 -12.92 -20.65
CA PHE A 213 3.43 -11.99 -19.91
C PHE A 213 4.18 -11.02 -20.83
N PHE A 214 4.68 -11.50 -21.98
CA PHE A 214 5.37 -10.65 -22.94
C PHE A 214 4.48 -9.53 -23.50
N TYR A 215 3.27 -9.86 -23.96
CA TYR A 215 2.33 -8.86 -24.49
C TYR A 215 1.64 -8.04 -23.39
N GLY A 216 1.34 -8.68 -22.26
CA GLY A 216 0.65 -8.05 -21.12
C GLY A 216 1.49 -7.00 -20.41
N PHE A 217 2.79 -7.26 -20.20
CA PHE A 217 3.68 -6.35 -19.48
C PHE A 217 4.86 -5.86 -20.30
N GLY A 218 5.48 -6.73 -21.11
CA GLY A 218 6.66 -6.37 -21.90
C GLY A 218 6.35 -5.28 -22.93
N VAL A 219 5.35 -5.50 -23.79
CA VAL A 219 4.94 -4.55 -24.82
C VAL A 219 4.28 -3.30 -24.22
N ARG A 220 3.45 -3.49 -23.19
CA ARG A 220 2.72 -2.38 -22.52
C ARG A 220 3.51 -1.65 -21.44
N LYS A 221 4.83 -1.88 -21.32
CA LYS A 221 5.65 -1.28 -20.26
C LYS A 221 5.57 0.26 -20.24
N TYR A 222 5.57 0.90 -21.42
CA TYR A 222 5.54 2.37 -21.53
C TYR A 222 4.15 2.94 -21.25
N THR A 223 3.08 2.27 -21.71
CA THR A 223 1.71 2.71 -21.43
C THR A 223 1.41 2.61 -19.95
N LEU A 224 1.84 1.54 -19.29
CA LEU A 224 1.72 1.40 -17.84
C LEU A 224 2.51 2.49 -17.10
N ALA A 225 3.78 2.71 -17.46
CA ALA A 225 4.60 3.72 -16.80
C ALA A 225 3.98 5.13 -16.87
N ASN A 226 3.50 5.52 -18.04
CA ASN A 226 2.83 6.81 -18.24
C ASN A 226 1.53 6.89 -17.45
N ALA A 227 0.73 5.82 -17.41
CA ALA A 227 -0.54 5.79 -16.71
C ALA A 227 -0.39 5.86 -15.18
N PHE A 228 0.63 5.22 -14.61
CA PHE A 228 0.93 5.38 -13.18
C PHE A 228 1.37 6.80 -12.82
N SER A 229 1.95 7.52 -13.77
CA SER A 229 2.37 8.91 -13.59
C SER A 229 1.19 9.89 -13.71
N SER A 230 0.19 9.58 -14.55
CA SER A 230 -0.99 10.41 -14.78
C SER A 230 -2.20 10.07 -13.89
N GLY A 231 -2.08 9.08 -13.00
CA GLY A 231 -3.13 8.66 -12.07
C GLY A 231 -4.06 7.53 -12.56
N ASN A 232 -3.97 7.13 -13.84
CA ASN A 232 -4.78 6.06 -14.44
C ASN A 232 -4.14 4.66 -14.39
N GLY A 233 -3.04 4.49 -13.65
CA GLY A 233 -2.22 3.27 -13.67
C GLY A 233 -2.96 1.99 -13.30
N ILE A 234 -3.90 2.05 -12.35
CA ILE A 234 -4.70 0.88 -11.92
C ILE A 234 -5.53 0.34 -13.08
N TRP A 235 -6.16 1.23 -13.86
CA TRP A 235 -7.01 0.84 -14.98
C TRP A 235 -6.20 0.15 -16.08
N GLU A 236 -5.05 0.71 -16.44
CA GLU A 236 -4.16 0.12 -17.44
C GLU A 236 -3.60 -1.24 -17.01
N LEU A 237 -3.33 -1.40 -15.70
CA LEU A 237 -2.91 -2.67 -15.11
C LEU A 237 -4.02 -3.73 -15.22
N VAL A 238 -5.27 -3.37 -14.93
CA VAL A 238 -6.42 -4.29 -15.11
C VAL A 238 -6.54 -4.74 -16.56
N ILE A 239 -6.40 -3.83 -17.53
CA ILE A 239 -6.38 -4.19 -18.95
C ILE A 239 -5.22 -5.17 -19.25
N SER A 240 -4.06 -5.02 -18.59
CA SER A 240 -2.92 -5.94 -18.80
C SER A 240 -3.24 -7.32 -18.30
N LEU A 241 -3.90 -7.43 -17.14
CA LEU A 241 -4.35 -8.70 -16.59
C LEU A 241 -5.42 -9.36 -17.47
N ILE A 242 -6.35 -8.59 -18.01
CA ILE A 242 -7.37 -9.08 -18.95
C ILE A 242 -6.71 -9.59 -20.23
N LEU A 243 -5.75 -8.86 -20.80
CA LEU A 243 -5.02 -9.28 -21.99
C LEU A 243 -4.25 -10.58 -21.73
N ILE A 244 -3.60 -10.70 -20.58
CA ILE A 244 -2.91 -11.93 -20.16
C ILE A 244 -3.89 -13.10 -20.12
N ALA A 245 -5.04 -12.92 -19.46
CA ALA A 245 -6.06 -13.95 -19.37
C ALA A 245 -6.60 -14.33 -20.77
N ALA A 246 -6.84 -13.35 -21.63
CA ALA A 246 -7.32 -13.56 -23.00
C ALA A 246 -6.32 -14.37 -23.84
N ILE A 247 -5.02 -14.07 -23.75
CA ILE A 247 -3.97 -14.82 -24.47
C ILE A 247 -3.87 -16.25 -23.95
N ILE A 248 -3.90 -16.46 -22.63
CA ILE A 248 -3.86 -17.81 -22.03
C ILE A 248 -5.08 -18.63 -22.47
N VAL A 249 -6.29 -18.03 -22.42
CA VAL A 249 -7.53 -18.68 -22.85
C VAL A 249 -7.48 -18.97 -24.35
N GLY A 250 -7.03 -18.02 -25.17
CA GLY A 250 -6.86 -18.19 -26.61
C GLY A 250 -5.93 -19.35 -26.95
N MET A 251 -4.76 -19.43 -26.31
CA MET A 251 -3.83 -20.55 -26.51
C MET A 251 -4.38 -21.88 -26.01
N ARG A 252 -5.13 -21.88 -24.91
CA ARG A 252 -5.82 -23.08 -24.41
C ARG A 252 -6.96 -23.54 -25.32
N LEU A 253 -7.61 -22.61 -26.04
CA LEU A 253 -8.59 -22.96 -27.07
C LEU A 253 -7.90 -23.51 -28.32
N LEU A 254 -6.80 -22.88 -28.74
CA LEU A 254 -5.97 -23.34 -29.86
C LEU A 254 -5.46 -24.77 -29.64
N SER A 255 -5.13 -25.13 -28.40
CA SER A 255 -4.68 -26.49 -28.06
C SER A 255 -5.71 -27.58 -28.37
N ARG A 256 -7.00 -27.24 -28.55
CA ARG A 256 -8.04 -28.21 -28.92
C ARG A 256 -7.87 -28.75 -30.34
N LEU A 257 -7.24 -27.99 -31.24
CA LEU A 257 -6.97 -28.41 -32.62
C LEU A 257 -5.87 -29.49 -32.70
N PHE A 258 -4.98 -29.54 -31.71
CA PHE A 258 -3.80 -30.40 -31.72
C PHE A 258 -3.98 -31.62 -30.78
N LYS A 259 -4.98 -32.47 -31.07
CA LYS A 259 -5.21 -33.73 -30.34
C LYS A 259 -4.86 -34.96 -31.19
N PHE A 260 -3.62 -35.02 -31.70
CA PHE A 260 -3.16 -36.15 -32.52
C PHE A 260 -2.05 -36.94 -31.82
N GLY A 261 -2.20 -38.27 -31.80
CA GLY A 261 -1.18 -39.22 -31.34
C GLY A 261 -0.61 -38.93 -29.94
N TRP A 262 0.70 -38.67 -29.87
CA TRP A 262 1.45 -38.42 -28.63
C TRP A 262 0.90 -37.26 -27.79
N PHE A 263 0.30 -36.25 -28.43
CA PHE A 263 -0.24 -35.06 -27.77
C PHE A 263 -1.58 -35.28 -27.04
N ALA A 264 -2.29 -36.37 -27.37
CA ALA A 264 -3.56 -36.71 -26.74
C ALA A 264 -3.39 -37.41 -25.38
N ARG A 265 -2.20 -37.92 -25.07
CA ARG A 265 -1.94 -38.61 -23.79
C ARG A 265 -2.07 -37.65 -22.61
N GLU A 266 -2.74 -38.11 -21.57
CA GLU A 266 -2.90 -37.37 -20.32
C GLU A 266 -1.62 -37.43 -19.48
N VAL A 267 -1.24 -36.30 -18.92
CA VAL A 267 -0.11 -36.16 -18.00
C VAL A 267 -0.59 -35.40 -16.77
N SER A 268 -0.13 -35.84 -15.60
CA SER A 268 -0.35 -35.14 -14.34
C SER A 268 0.46 -33.85 -14.30
N VAL A 269 -0.19 -32.74 -13.98
CA VAL A 269 0.47 -31.44 -13.81
C VAL A 269 0.90 -31.30 -12.35
N PRO A 270 2.21 -31.28 -12.04
CA PRO A 270 2.69 -31.27 -10.66
C PRO A 270 2.62 -29.85 -10.05
N ILE A 271 1.41 -29.34 -9.79
CA ILE A 271 1.20 -27.96 -9.30
C ILE A 271 1.91 -27.74 -7.98
N ASP A 272 1.80 -28.71 -7.08
CA ASP A 272 2.38 -28.61 -5.74
C ASP A 272 3.91 -28.52 -5.79
N THR A 273 4.53 -29.34 -6.65
CA THR A 273 5.96 -29.24 -6.93
C THR A 273 6.32 -27.87 -7.50
N PHE A 274 5.58 -27.32 -8.47
CA PHE A 274 5.90 -25.99 -9.01
C PHE A 274 5.81 -24.88 -7.96
N VAL A 275 4.76 -24.89 -7.14
CA VAL A 275 4.57 -23.87 -6.10
C VAL A 275 5.63 -23.99 -5.00
N SER A 276 5.92 -25.21 -4.54
CA SER A 276 6.95 -25.45 -3.53
C SER A 276 8.35 -25.06 -4.01
N ARG A 277 8.73 -25.42 -5.25
CA ARG A 277 10.01 -24.99 -5.85
C ARG A 277 10.09 -23.47 -6.01
N GLY A 278 8.99 -22.82 -6.42
CA GLY A 278 8.93 -21.36 -6.47
C GLY A 278 9.14 -20.70 -5.10
N ILE A 279 8.56 -21.28 -4.05
CA ILE A 279 8.77 -20.85 -2.65
C ILE A 279 10.24 -21.03 -2.24
N GLU A 280 10.86 -22.16 -2.56
CA GLU A 280 12.29 -22.42 -2.27
C GLU A 280 13.20 -21.40 -2.96
N ILE A 281 12.97 -21.13 -4.24
CA ILE A 281 13.75 -20.15 -5.03
C ILE A 281 13.61 -18.74 -4.47
N LEU A 282 12.40 -18.32 -4.08
CA LEU A 282 12.23 -16.97 -3.52
C LEU A 282 12.80 -16.84 -2.12
N ASN A 283 12.68 -17.87 -1.27
CA ASN A 283 13.20 -17.83 0.09
C ASN A 283 14.73 -17.92 0.14
N SER A 284 15.39 -18.42 -0.91
CA SER A 284 16.85 -18.42 -1.00
C SER A 284 17.43 -17.03 -1.30
N ILE A 285 16.61 -16.09 -1.78
CA ILE A 285 17.04 -14.72 -2.09
C ILE A 285 16.91 -13.85 -0.83
N PRO A 286 18.00 -13.20 -0.36
CA PRO A 286 17.91 -12.25 0.74
C PRO A 286 17.05 -11.04 0.37
N ARG A 287 15.89 -10.90 1.03
CA ARG A 287 14.88 -9.88 0.70
C ARG A 287 15.44 -8.46 0.75
N LEU A 288 16.26 -8.13 1.76
CA LEU A 288 16.86 -6.80 1.90
C LEU A 288 17.78 -6.49 0.71
N ILE A 289 18.61 -7.45 0.30
CA ILE A 289 19.50 -7.28 -0.85
C ILE A 289 18.68 -7.05 -2.12
N LEU A 290 17.62 -7.85 -2.34
CA LEU A 290 16.75 -7.67 -3.50
C LEU A 290 16.12 -6.27 -3.55
N ILE A 291 15.60 -5.79 -2.43
CA ILE A 291 14.99 -4.44 -2.35
C ILE A 291 16.03 -3.37 -2.66
N ILE A 292 17.23 -3.45 -2.09
CA ILE A 292 18.30 -2.46 -2.29
C ILE A 292 18.77 -2.48 -3.74
N THR A 293 19.04 -3.65 -4.31
CA THR A 293 19.53 -3.80 -5.69
C THR A 293 18.51 -3.25 -6.70
N ILE A 294 17.23 -3.62 -6.56
CA ILE A 294 16.19 -3.13 -7.48
C ILE A 294 16.00 -1.61 -7.29
N SER A 295 16.00 -1.12 -6.04
CA SER A 295 15.85 0.32 -5.77
C SER A 295 17.05 1.16 -6.23
N ALA A 296 18.22 0.56 -6.45
CA ALA A 296 19.39 1.23 -7.01
C ALA A 296 19.33 1.35 -8.54
N ILE A 297 18.69 0.40 -9.22
CA ILE A 297 18.55 0.38 -10.69
C ILE A 297 17.39 1.25 -11.15
N PHE A 298 16.28 1.21 -10.42
CA PHE A 298 15.06 1.93 -10.77
C PHE A 298 14.95 3.26 -10.01
N VAL A 299 14.19 4.20 -10.57
CA VAL A 299 13.89 5.47 -9.89
C VAL A 299 13.20 5.17 -8.55
N ARG A 300 13.68 5.83 -7.49
CA ARG A 300 13.17 5.67 -6.13
C ARG A 300 11.66 5.97 -6.11
N SER A 301 10.87 4.92 -5.98
CA SER A 301 9.41 5.00 -5.93
C SER A 301 8.90 4.13 -4.80
N ILE A 302 8.04 4.69 -3.96
CA ILE A 302 7.46 3.95 -2.85
C ILE A 302 6.58 2.80 -3.33
N TRP A 303 5.92 2.98 -4.47
CA TRP A 303 5.11 1.97 -5.15
C TRP A 303 5.94 0.75 -5.56
N LEU A 304 7.16 0.98 -6.05
CA LEU A 304 8.07 -0.10 -6.43
C LEU A 304 8.43 -0.95 -5.21
N ILE A 305 8.74 -0.32 -4.08
CA ILE A 305 9.07 -1.01 -2.83
C ILE A 305 7.88 -1.84 -2.35
N MET A 306 6.65 -1.30 -2.39
CA MET A 306 5.43 -2.04 -2.01
C MET A 306 5.22 -3.28 -2.86
N VAL A 307 5.38 -3.17 -4.18
CA VAL A 307 5.24 -4.29 -5.11
C VAL A 307 6.30 -5.35 -4.85
N ILE A 308 7.57 -4.97 -4.66
CA ILE A 308 8.65 -5.92 -4.35
C ILE A 308 8.37 -6.65 -3.03
N ILE A 309 7.98 -5.94 -1.97
CA ILE A 309 7.66 -6.55 -0.68
C ILE A 309 6.46 -7.50 -0.83
N GLY A 310 5.41 -7.10 -1.57
CA GLY A 310 4.25 -7.96 -1.83
C GLY A 310 4.60 -9.23 -2.60
N LEU A 311 5.36 -9.09 -3.69
CA LEU A 311 5.81 -10.21 -4.55
C LEU A 311 6.81 -11.14 -3.87
N THR A 312 7.41 -10.76 -2.74
CA THR A 312 8.34 -11.60 -1.99
C THR A 312 7.77 -12.13 -0.67
N SER A 313 6.62 -11.60 -0.23
CA SER A 313 6.00 -11.98 1.06
C SER A 313 4.91 -13.05 0.96
N TRP A 314 4.49 -13.42 -0.26
CA TRP A 314 3.42 -14.39 -0.46
C TRP A 314 3.78 -15.83 -0.06
N THR A 315 5.08 -16.18 0.03
CA THR A 315 5.54 -17.55 0.23
C THR A 315 5.03 -18.19 1.51
N GLY A 316 5.00 -17.43 2.62
CA GLY A 316 4.47 -17.88 3.90
C GLY A 316 2.95 -18.14 3.84
N ILE A 317 2.21 -17.23 3.22
CA ILE A 317 0.75 -17.31 3.06
C ILE A 317 0.38 -18.49 2.17
N ALA A 318 1.11 -18.73 1.08
CA ALA A 318 0.92 -19.89 0.23
C ALA A 318 1.15 -21.20 0.96
N ARG A 319 2.21 -21.29 1.77
CA ARG A 319 2.49 -22.49 2.58
C ARG A 319 1.38 -22.77 3.59
N PHE A 320 0.92 -21.74 4.30
CA PHE A 320 -0.17 -21.86 5.25
C PHE A 320 -1.47 -22.30 4.57
N THR A 321 -1.86 -21.63 3.49
CA THR A 321 -3.08 -21.94 2.74
C THR A 321 -3.02 -23.36 2.18
N ARG A 322 -1.87 -23.76 1.60
CA ARG A 322 -1.65 -25.13 1.12
C ARG A 322 -1.88 -26.16 2.22
N ALA A 323 -1.29 -25.96 3.39
CA ALA A 323 -1.44 -26.88 4.52
C ALA A 323 -2.91 -27.01 4.95
N GLU A 324 -3.64 -25.90 4.99
CA GLU A 324 -5.05 -25.90 5.34
C GLU A 324 -5.92 -26.63 4.30
N PHE A 325 -5.64 -26.46 3.00
CA PHE A 325 -6.34 -27.20 1.95
C PHE A 325 -6.06 -28.70 2.00
N LEU A 326 -4.83 -29.11 2.31
CA LEU A 326 -4.49 -30.52 2.52
C LEU A 326 -5.27 -31.09 3.70
N ARG A 327 -5.34 -30.37 4.82
CA ARG A 327 -6.12 -30.74 6.01
C ARG A 327 -7.61 -30.88 5.68
N ILE A 328 -8.18 -29.91 4.96
CA ILE A 328 -9.61 -29.90 4.60
C ILE A 328 -9.96 -31.12 3.73
N ARG A 329 -9.06 -31.52 2.84
CA ARG A 329 -9.25 -32.68 1.95
C ARG A 329 -9.37 -34.00 2.71
N GLU A 330 -8.83 -34.08 3.92
CA GLU A 330 -8.84 -35.26 4.78
C GLU A 330 -10.06 -35.31 5.72
N LEU A 331 -10.91 -34.27 5.72
CA LEU A 331 -12.12 -34.25 6.54
C LEU A 331 -13.15 -35.26 6.04
N GLU A 332 -13.83 -35.93 6.98
CA GLU A 332 -14.75 -37.05 6.73
C GLU A 332 -15.86 -36.68 5.73
N TYR A 333 -16.43 -35.48 5.83
CA TYR A 333 -17.49 -35.04 4.92
C TYR A 333 -17.00 -34.86 3.47
N VAL A 334 -15.73 -34.47 3.26
CA VAL A 334 -15.13 -34.35 1.93
C VAL A 334 -14.86 -35.75 1.35
N GLN A 335 -14.37 -36.67 2.19
CA GLN A 335 -14.15 -38.05 1.77
C GLN A 335 -15.48 -38.75 1.43
N ALA A 336 -16.51 -38.58 2.26
CA ALA A 336 -17.85 -39.11 1.99
C ALA A 336 -18.42 -38.58 0.68
N ALA A 337 -18.30 -37.28 0.40
CA ALA A 337 -18.75 -36.70 -0.87
C ALA A 337 -18.03 -37.31 -2.08
N LYS A 338 -16.71 -37.51 -1.99
CA LYS A 338 -15.94 -38.18 -3.06
C LYS A 338 -16.36 -39.63 -3.26
N SER A 339 -16.60 -40.37 -2.17
CA SER A 339 -17.09 -41.75 -2.23
C SER A 339 -18.49 -41.85 -2.85
N LEU A 340 -19.32 -40.82 -2.70
CA LEU A 340 -20.62 -40.69 -3.37
C LEU A 340 -20.51 -40.30 -4.85
N GLY A 341 -19.29 -40.11 -5.39
CA GLY A 341 -19.05 -39.80 -6.79
C GLY A 341 -19.25 -38.33 -7.17
N TYR A 342 -19.33 -37.42 -6.19
CA TYR A 342 -19.37 -35.98 -6.49
C TYR A 342 -18.07 -35.53 -7.19
N SER A 343 -18.23 -34.66 -8.20
CA SER A 343 -17.09 -34.11 -8.94
C SER A 343 -16.29 -33.16 -8.05
N ASN A 344 -14.98 -33.02 -8.27
CA ASN A 344 -14.13 -32.13 -7.46
C ASN A 344 -14.60 -30.66 -7.44
N PHE A 345 -15.44 -30.22 -8.37
CA PHE A 345 -15.99 -28.86 -8.41
C PHE A 345 -17.16 -28.68 -7.44
N ARG A 346 -17.88 -29.76 -7.12
CA ARG A 346 -19.08 -29.77 -6.27
C ARG A 346 -18.72 -30.28 -4.87
#